data_AF-A0AA47NDK9-F1
#
_entry.id   AF-A0AA47NDK9-F1
#
_cell.length_a   1.000
_cell.length_b   1.000
_cell.length_c   1.000
_cell.angle_alpha   90.00
_cell.angle_beta   90.00
_cell.angle_gamma   90.00
#
_symmetry.space_group_name_H-M   'P 1'
#
loop_
_entity.id
_entity.type
_entity.pdbx_description
1 polymer ?
#
loop_
_entity_poly.entity_id
_entity_poly.type
_entity_poly.pdbx_seq_one_letter_code
_entity_poly.pdbx_strand_id
1 'polypeptide(L)'
;MIIDTGGLGAVHRLLRARDKAFKAGDRTGLRTARASLSRGIKKAKQDYSKKITNHFKDSRDTRSLWQGIQTITDYKPASQTCDDNISLLNDLNSFFARLVPDFLEFGT
;
A
#
# COMPACT_ATOMS: atom_id res chain seq x y z
N MET A 1 -8.88 6.76 -2.99
CA MET A 1 -7.82 5.93 -3.61
C MET A 1 -8.22 4.48 -3.46
N ILE A 2 -8.33 3.79 -4.60
CA ILE A 2 -9.06 2.52 -4.78
C ILE A 2 -8.29 1.38 -4.13
N ILE A 3 -8.88 0.72 -3.13
CA ILE A 3 -8.38 -0.55 -2.60
C ILE A 3 -8.50 -1.57 -3.73
N ASP A 4 -7.39 -2.20 -4.09
CA ASP A 4 -7.30 -3.26 -5.09
C ASP A 4 -8.22 -4.43 -4.68
N THR A 5 -9.44 -4.44 -5.23
CA THR A 5 -10.48 -5.45 -4.97
C THR A 5 -10.25 -6.74 -5.77
N GLY A 6 -9.18 -6.85 -6.57
CA GLY A 6 -8.95 -8.00 -7.45
C GLY A 6 -8.82 -9.34 -6.71
N GLY A 7 -7.99 -9.38 -5.67
CA GLY A 7 -7.79 -10.58 -4.85
C GLY A 7 -8.98 -10.90 -3.94
N LEU A 8 -9.54 -9.87 -3.30
CA LEU A 8 -10.71 -9.99 -2.42
C LEU A 8 -11.97 -10.42 -3.20
N GLY A 9 -12.18 -9.88 -4.39
CA GLY A 9 -13.31 -10.26 -5.26
C GLY A 9 -13.24 -11.72 -5.71
N ALA A 10 -12.04 -12.23 -6.00
CA ALA A 10 -11.85 -13.64 -6.33
C ALA A 10 -12.15 -14.58 -5.14
N VAL A 11 -11.69 -14.24 -3.94
CA VAL A 11 -11.99 -15.01 -2.72
C VAL A 11 -13.49 -14.97 -2.38
N HIS A 12 -14.15 -13.83 -2.54
CA HIS A 12 -15.60 -13.70 -2.33
C HIS A 12 -16.41 -14.60 -3.27
N ARG A 13 -16.03 -14.71 -4.55
CA ARG A 13 -16.69 -15.64 -5.48
C ARG A 13 -16.51 -17.10 -5.04
N LEU A 14 -15.33 -17.47 -4.56
CA LEU A 14 -15.05 -18.82 -4.05
C LEU A 14 -15.86 -19.13 -2.78
N LEU A 15 -16.03 -18.15 -1.88
CA LEU A 15 -16.89 -18.27 -0.71
C LEU A 15 -18.35 -18.55 -1.11
N ARG A 16 -18.89 -17.77 -2.05
CA ARG A 16 -20.26 -17.97 -2.58
C ARG A 16 -20.44 -19.32 -3.25
N ALA A 17 -19.46 -19.79 -4.03
CA ALA A 17 -19.50 -21.11 -4.67
C ALA A 17 -19.57 -22.24 -3.63
N ARG A 18 -18.77 -22.12 -2.55
CA ARG A 18 -18.80 -23.04 -1.42
C ARG A 18 -20.15 -23.01 -0.69
N ASP A 19 -20.73 -21.84 -0.48
CA ASP A 19 -22.05 -21.72 0.16
C ASP A 19 -23.17 -22.31 -0.71
N LYS A 20 -23.10 -22.12 -2.02
CA LYS A 20 -24.04 -22.73 -2.96
C LYS A 20 -23.96 -24.25 -2.93
N ALA A 21 -22.76 -24.83 -2.96
CA ALA A 21 -22.57 -26.28 -2.89
C ALA A 21 -23.05 -26.85 -1.54
N PHE A 22 -22.81 -26.13 -0.44
CA PHE A 22 -23.31 -26.52 0.89
C PHE A 22 -24.84 -26.53 0.94
N LYS A 23 -25.50 -25.46 0.46
CA LYS A 23 -26.97 -25.37 0.41
C LYS A 23 -27.61 -26.42 -0.51
N ALA A 24 -26.91 -26.83 -1.57
CA ALA A 24 -27.37 -27.85 -2.49
C ALA A 24 -27.17 -29.29 -1.98
N GLY A 25 -26.50 -29.50 -0.82
CA GLY A 25 -26.17 -30.84 -0.31
C GLY A 25 -25.13 -31.60 -1.15
N ASP A 26 -24.50 -30.93 -2.12
CA ASP A 26 -23.52 -31.54 -3.02
C ASP A 26 -22.18 -31.76 -2.31
N ARG A 27 -21.94 -33.00 -1.89
CA ARG A 27 -20.71 -33.38 -1.15
C ARG A 27 -19.45 -33.26 -2.01
N THR A 28 -19.50 -33.63 -3.29
CA THR A 28 -18.33 -33.61 -4.18
C THR A 28 -18.01 -32.18 -4.62
N GLY A 29 -19.04 -31.40 -4.94
CA GLY A 29 -18.91 -29.96 -5.20
C GLY A 29 -18.43 -29.19 -3.99
N LEU A 30 -18.90 -29.52 -2.78
CA LEU A 30 -18.44 -28.88 -1.54
C LEU A 30 -16.94 -29.15 -1.29
N ARG A 31 -16.47 -30.39 -1.49
CA ARG A 31 -15.04 -30.73 -1.36
C ARG A 31 -14.19 -29.91 -2.34
N THR A 32 -14.63 -29.83 -3.59
CA THR A 32 -13.94 -29.09 -4.66
C THR A 32 -13.91 -27.58 -4.39
N ALA A 33 -15.04 -27.03 -3.94
CA ALA A 33 -15.17 -25.62 -3.60
C ALA A 33 -14.27 -25.24 -2.41
N ARG A 34 -14.18 -26.09 -1.38
CA ARG A 34 -13.25 -25.91 -0.24
C ARG A 34 -11.79 -25.90 -0.67
N ALA A 35 -11.38 -26.86 -1.51
CA ALA A 35 -10.02 -26.91 -2.04
C ALA A 35 -9.67 -25.67 -2.86
N SER A 36 -10.61 -25.20 -3.69
CA SER A 36 -10.45 -24.01 -4.51
C SER A 36 -10.40 -22.73 -3.67
N LEU A 37 -11.23 -22.63 -2.63
CA LEU A 37 -11.19 -21.53 -1.66
C LEU A 37 -9.84 -21.46 -0.94
N SER A 38 -9.32 -22.59 -0.45
CA SER A 38 -8.01 -22.64 0.21
C SER A 38 -6.88 -22.14 -0.72
N ARG A 39 -6.88 -22.59 -1.98
CA ARG A 39 -5.93 -22.13 -2.99
C ARG A 39 -6.08 -20.62 -3.27
N GLY A 40 -7.32 -20.14 -3.40
CA GLY A 40 -7.61 -18.73 -3.62
C GLY A 40 -7.11 -17.83 -2.49
N ILE A 41 -7.31 -18.24 -1.22
CA ILE A 41 -6.82 -17.51 -0.05
C ILE A 41 -5.28 -17.48 -0.04
N LYS A 42 -4.63 -18.63 -0.27
CA LYS A 42 -3.16 -18.69 -0.34
C LYS A 42 -2.61 -17.76 -1.42
N LYS A 43 -3.22 -17.77 -2.61
CA LYS A 43 -2.83 -16.89 -3.71
C LYS A 43 -3.04 -15.41 -3.36
N ALA A 44 -4.20 -15.05 -2.83
CA ALA A 44 -4.47 -13.67 -2.42
C ALA A 44 -3.47 -13.16 -1.36
N LYS A 45 -3.11 -14.00 -0.38
CA LYS A 45 -2.06 -13.67 0.60
C LYS A 45 -0.69 -13.48 -0.06
N GLN A 46 -0.31 -14.37 -0.98
CA GLN A 46 0.96 -14.26 -1.71
C GLN A 46 1.01 -12.99 -2.57
N ASP A 47 -0.06 -12.67 -3.29
CA ASP A 47 -0.13 -11.49 -4.14
C ASP A 47 -0.05 -10.20 -3.30
N TYR A 48 -0.74 -10.17 -2.16
CA TYR A 48 -0.63 -9.07 -1.20
C TYR A 48 0.79 -8.94 -0.63
N SER A 49 1.40 -10.05 -0.23
CA SER A 49 2.79 -10.06 0.26
C SER A 49 3.76 -9.54 -0.80
N LYS A 50 3.63 -9.96 -2.06
CA LYS A 50 4.45 -9.45 -3.17
C LYS A 50 4.27 -7.94 -3.36
N LYS A 51 3.04 -7.44 -3.25
CA LYS A 51 2.75 -6.00 -3.33
C LYS A 51 3.50 -5.23 -2.24
N ILE A 52 3.46 -5.71 -0.99
CA ILE A 52 4.24 -5.09 0.10
C ILE A 52 5.74 -5.16 -0.19
N THR A 53 6.27 -6.33 -0.53
CA THR A 53 7.71 -6.50 -0.80
C THR A 53 8.20 -5.65 -1.98
N ASN A 54 7.35 -5.38 -2.97
CA ASN A 54 7.70 -4.50 -4.09
C ASN A 54 8.08 -3.08 -3.64
N HIS A 55 7.53 -2.58 -2.52
CA HIS A 55 7.89 -1.28 -1.95
C HIS A 55 9.35 -1.23 -1.44
N PHE A 56 9.97 -2.38 -1.20
CA PHE A 56 11.32 -2.50 -0.63
C PHE A 56 12.37 -2.96 -1.64
N LYS A 57 12.04 -2.97 -2.95
CA LYS A 57 12.96 -3.43 -4.00
C LYS A 57 14.05 -2.44 -4.35
N ASP A 58 13.74 -1.15 -4.33
CA ASP A 58 14.70 -0.08 -4.57
C ASP A 58 14.94 0.68 -3.28
N SER A 59 16.17 0.59 -2.75
CA SER A 59 16.55 1.26 -1.52
C SER A 59 16.71 2.77 -1.66
N ARG A 60 16.82 3.28 -2.89
CA ARG A 60 16.95 4.72 -3.17
C ARG A 60 15.61 5.43 -3.25
N ASP A 61 14.53 4.70 -3.49
CA ASP A 61 13.17 5.25 -3.49
C ASP A 61 12.61 5.31 -2.06
N THR A 62 13.02 6.34 -1.32
CA THR A 62 12.56 6.60 0.06
C THR A 62 11.04 6.74 0.13
N ARG A 63 10.39 7.23 -0.93
CA ARG A 63 8.93 7.40 -0.97
C ARG A 63 8.25 6.04 -1.02
N SER A 64 8.72 5.13 -1.87
CA SER A 64 8.18 3.77 -1.96
C SER A 64 8.40 2.99 -0.66
N LEU A 65 9.59 3.11 -0.05
CA LEU A 65 9.87 2.53 1.27
C LEU A 65 8.87 3.02 2.33
N TRP A 66 8.64 4.34 2.38
CA TRP A 66 7.68 4.93 3.32
C TRP A 66 6.26 4.40 3.08
N GLN A 67 5.82 4.30 1.82
CA GLN A 67 4.52 3.69 1.48
C GLN A 67 4.41 2.23 1.94
N GLY A 68 5.49 1.45 1.84
CA GLY A 68 5.56 0.10 2.37
C GLY A 68 5.36 0.05 3.89
N ILE A 69 6.05 0.93 4.64
CA ILE A 69 5.92 1.05 6.10
C ILE A 69 4.50 1.48 6.49
N GLN A 70 3.93 2.47 5.80
CA GLN A 70 2.55 2.91 6.02
C GLN A 70 1.55 1.76 5.82
N THR A 71 1.76 0.95 4.76
CA THR A 71 0.90 -0.20 4.45
C THR A 71 0.98 -1.29 5.51
N ILE A 72 2.16 -1.55 6.09
CA ILE A 72 2.34 -2.56 7.14
C ILE A 72 1.73 -2.12 8.48
N THR A 73 1.86 -0.83 8.80
CA THR A 73 1.44 -0.26 10.09
C THR A 73 -0.01 0.21 10.12
N ASP A 74 -0.70 0.20 8.95
CA ASP A 74 -1.97 0.90 8.73
C ASP A 74 -1.91 2.38 9.16
N TYR A 75 -0.73 2.99 9.03
CA TYR A 75 -0.52 4.38 9.40
C TYR A 75 -1.27 5.29 8.43
N LYS A 76 -2.26 5.99 8.98
CA LYS A 76 -3.01 7.03 8.28
C LYS A 76 -2.55 8.39 8.82
N PRO A 77 -1.78 9.18 8.04
CA PRO A 77 -1.43 10.52 8.48
C PRO A 77 -2.71 11.32 8.69
N ALA A 78 -2.79 12.06 9.78
CA ALA A 78 -3.82 13.08 9.94
C ALA A 78 -3.72 14.05 8.75
N SER A 79 -4.85 14.53 8.26
CA SER A 79 -4.87 15.62 7.28
C SER A 79 -4.13 16.80 7.90
N GLN A 80 -2.92 17.07 7.42
CA GLN A 80 -2.21 18.27 7.82
C GLN A 80 -2.97 19.44 7.22
N THR A 81 -3.60 20.25 8.07
CA THR A 81 -3.91 21.63 7.72
C THR A 81 -2.57 22.31 7.45
N CYS A 82 -2.34 22.74 6.20
CA CYS A 82 -1.28 23.69 5.94
C CYS A 82 -1.60 24.92 6.78
N ASP A 83 -0.71 25.22 7.71
CA ASP A 83 -0.79 26.45 8.45
C ASP A 83 -0.20 27.53 7.53
N ASP A 84 -1.06 28.35 6.94
CA ASP A 84 -0.70 29.39 5.96
C ASP A 84 0.00 30.60 6.63
N ASN A 85 0.71 30.35 7.72
CA ASN A 85 1.44 31.34 8.49
C ASN A 85 2.65 31.84 7.69
N ILE A 86 2.43 32.90 6.91
CA ILE A 86 3.41 33.57 6.04
C ILE A 86 4.71 33.92 6.80
N SER A 87 4.61 34.26 8.09
CA SER A 87 5.80 34.53 8.92
C SER A 87 6.69 33.30 9.06
N LEU A 88 6.11 32.12 9.32
CA LEU A 88 6.83 30.86 9.43
C LEU A 88 7.49 30.48 8.09
N LEU A 89 6.78 30.70 6.98
CA LEU A 89 7.32 30.48 5.63
C LEU A 89 8.54 31.36 5.36
N ASN A 90 8.49 32.65 5.72
CA ASN A 90 9.61 33.57 5.58
C ASN A 90 10.81 33.19 6.47
N ASP A 91 10.56 32.79 7.71
CA ASP A 91 11.60 32.35 8.64
C ASP A 91 12.32 31.09 8.14
N LEU A 92 11.56 30.11 7.63
CA LEU A 92 12.11 28.91 7.00
C LEU A 92 12.93 29.24 5.75
N ASN A 93 12.42 30.12 4.88
CA ASN A 93 13.13 30.52 3.67
C ASN A 93 14.47 31.20 4.00
N SER A 94 14.47 32.12 4.99
CA SER A 94 15.70 32.75 5.49
C SER A 94 16.69 31.72 6.08
N PHE A 95 16.19 30.76 6.86
CA PHE A 95 16.99 29.71 7.46
C PHE A 95 17.70 28.84 6.40
N PHE A 96 16.97 28.39 5.37
CA PHE A 96 17.52 27.54 4.32
C PHE A 96 18.36 28.29 3.29
N ALA A 97 18.06 29.56 3.01
CA ALA A 97 18.88 30.40 2.13
C ALA A 97 20.32 30.52 2.66
N ARG A 98 20.52 30.45 3.98
CA ARG A 98 21.85 30.50 4.61
C ARG A 98 22.68 29.23 4.39
N LEU A 99 22.07 28.13 3.98
CA LEU A 99 22.78 26.89 3.60
C LEU A 99 23.26 26.92 2.14
N VAL A 100 23.00 28.03 1.43
CA VAL A 100 23.54 28.30 0.09
C VAL A 100 24.56 29.44 0.16
N PRO A 101 25.77 29.24 0.73
CA PRO A 101 26.88 30.14 0.46
C PRO A 101 27.65 29.65 -0.78
N ASP A 102 27.70 30.49 -1.81
CA ASP A 102 28.73 30.61 -2.86
C ASP A 102 29.23 29.33 -3.56
N PHE A 103 28.36 28.65 -4.31
CA PHE A 103 28.81 27.77 -5.41
C PHE A 103 29.15 28.52 -6.71
N LEU A 104 29.39 29.84 -6.64
CA LEU A 104 29.68 30.70 -7.79
C LEU A 104 30.97 31.55 -7.64
N GLU A 105 31.94 31.09 -6.85
CA GLU A 105 33.27 31.75 -6.73
C GLU A 105 34.44 30.78 -7.07
N PHE A 106 34.22 29.79 -7.94
CA PHE A 106 35.31 29.06 -8.60
C PHE A 106 35.00 28.91 -10.09
N GLY A 107 35.25 29.97 -10.85
CA GLY A 107 34.99 29.97 -12.30
C GLY A 107 35.32 31.26 -13.02
N THR A 108 36.53 31.80 -12.82
CA THR A 108 37.24 32.60 -13.84
C THR A 108 38.68 32.14 -13.89
#